data_AF-A0A7V2RJM4-F1
#
_entry.id   AF-A0A7V2RJM4-F1
#
_cell.length_a   1.000
_cell.length_b   1.000
_cell.length_c   1.000
_cell.angle_alpha   90.00
_cell.angle_beta   90.00
_cell.angle_gamma   90.00
#
_symmetry.space_group_name_H-M   'P 1'
#
loop_
_entity.id
_entity.type
_entity.pdbx_description
1 polymer ?
#
loop_
_entity_poly.entity_id
_entity_poly.type
_entity_poly.pdbx_seq_one_letter_code
_entity_poly.pdbx_strand_id
1 'polypeptide(L)'
;MELNDDTFQKINKYVRGQLPKEEAAAFESEIAADPALQEEVDMARIEMDGMEYLLEEDLRQQMADWENDAPQTGKGLKKSGSASAKWWIGVLVLAVLACLFYFIPGSDDEPAETPPTEKKELKNDPPPAIAEDKNKLPEKTPAPENKEEEIVKNEKPKTDQTKKPAFPNPDYSGYTAIAEATYNVPDYLSEGSRSIDENEPQNALTKGIRAYLDGEYKKAIKQLESIRPESDPQLYEAAQKTLAHAYFKNKQFGKAAALFKSMADKSNFNKDEPEWYLLLSLVADYGNNKAAADELLEKISGDGLHNYQGGAVKLKAKLEASKNR
;
A
#
# COMPACT_ATOMS: atom_id res chain seq x y z
N MET A 1 11.56 -17.24 -26.49
CA MET A 1 12.47 -18.04 -25.65
C MET A 1 11.58 -18.75 -24.66
N GLU A 2 11.69 -20.06 -24.50
CA GLU A 2 10.99 -20.74 -23.40
C GLU A 2 11.68 -20.33 -22.10
N LEU A 3 10.93 -19.69 -21.20
CA LEU A 3 11.39 -19.42 -19.84
C LEU A 3 11.57 -20.75 -19.12
N ASN A 4 12.65 -20.88 -18.36
CA ASN A 4 12.76 -21.95 -17.40
C ASN A 4 11.65 -21.80 -16.37
N ASP A 5 10.95 -22.89 -16.05
CA ASP A 5 9.84 -22.91 -15.08
C ASP A 5 10.25 -22.30 -13.72
N ASP A 6 11.50 -22.52 -13.31
CA ASP A 6 12.11 -21.90 -12.13
C ASP A 6 12.14 -20.37 -12.18
N THR A 7 12.46 -19.78 -13.35
CA THR A 7 12.50 -18.32 -13.51
C THR A 7 11.09 -17.74 -13.39
N PHE A 8 10.09 -18.38 -14.02
CA PHE A 8 8.70 -17.96 -13.91
C PHE A 8 8.17 -18.05 -12.48
N GLN A 9 8.48 -19.12 -11.75
CA GLN A 9 8.12 -19.24 -10.33
C GLN A 9 8.81 -18.18 -9.46
N LYS A 10 10.08 -17.89 -9.73
CA LYS A 10 10.86 -16.85 -9.01
C LYS A 10 10.27 -15.45 -9.26
N ILE A 11 9.90 -15.13 -10.51
CA ILE A 11 9.21 -13.88 -10.89
C ILE A 11 7.90 -13.76 -10.12
N ASN A 12 7.06 -14.80 -10.13
CA ASN A 12 5.77 -14.76 -9.44
C ASN A 12 5.90 -14.56 -7.93
N LYS A 13 6.84 -15.28 -7.28
CA LYS A 13 7.11 -15.09 -5.85
C LYS A 13 7.62 -13.69 -5.56
N TYR A 14 8.51 -13.15 -6.41
CA TYR A 14 9.02 -11.79 -6.27
C TYR A 14 7.91 -10.75 -6.40
N VAL A 15 7.10 -10.79 -7.46
CA VAL A 15 5.99 -9.86 -7.68
C VAL A 15 4.96 -9.92 -6.55
N ARG A 16 4.75 -11.10 -5.96
CA ARG A 16 3.87 -11.30 -4.80
C ARG A 16 4.51 -11.00 -3.43
N GLY A 17 5.79 -10.61 -3.40
CA GLY A 17 6.52 -10.34 -2.15
C GLY A 17 6.79 -11.57 -1.28
N GLN A 18 6.78 -12.76 -1.87
CA GLN A 18 7.00 -14.05 -1.19
C GLN A 18 8.47 -14.52 -1.26
N LEU A 19 9.34 -13.76 -1.93
CA LEU A 19 10.77 -14.07 -1.98
C LEU A 19 11.46 -13.61 -0.68
N PRO A 20 12.30 -14.45 -0.04
CA PRO A 20 13.12 -14.02 1.10
C PRO A 20 13.99 -12.81 0.74
N LYS A 21 14.22 -11.91 1.70
CA LYS A 21 14.91 -10.63 1.45
C LYS A 21 16.29 -10.76 0.78
N GLU A 22 17.07 -11.78 1.18
CA GLU A 22 18.40 -12.03 0.58
C GLU A 22 18.29 -12.48 -0.88
N GLU A 23 17.30 -13.32 -1.19
CA GLU A 23 17.02 -13.78 -2.56
C GLU A 23 16.41 -12.68 -3.41
N ALA A 24 15.57 -11.82 -2.83
CA ALA A 24 14.97 -10.68 -3.52
C ALA A 24 16.04 -9.69 -3.99
N ALA A 25 17.00 -9.34 -3.12
CA ALA A 25 18.11 -8.45 -3.48
C ALA A 25 19.02 -9.04 -4.57
N ALA A 26 19.28 -10.35 -4.53
CA ALA A 26 20.01 -11.04 -5.58
C ALA A 26 19.23 -11.01 -6.91
N PHE A 27 17.91 -11.25 -6.84
CA PHE A 27 17.03 -11.22 -8.01
C PHE A 27 16.89 -9.82 -8.62
N GLU A 28 16.81 -8.77 -7.81
CA GLU A 28 16.85 -7.38 -8.28
C GLU A 28 18.14 -7.05 -9.05
N SER A 29 19.27 -7.63 -8.61
CA SER A 29 20.54 -7.49 -9.32
C SER A 29 20.53 -8.23 -10.67
N GLU A 30 19.86 -9.39 -10.74
CA GLU A 30 19.63 -10.12 -11.99
C GLU A 30 18.72 -9.31 -12.95
N ILE A 31 17.62 -8.73 -12.44
CA ILE A 31 16.70 -7.87 -13.20
C ILE A 31 17.43 -6.65 -13.76
N ALA A 32 18.29 -6.00 -12.95
CA ALA A 32 19.05 -4.84 -13.39
C ALA A 32 20.10 -5.16 -14.46
N ALA A 33 20.58 -6.41 -14.50
CA ALA A 33 21.58 -6.87 -15.47
C ALA A 33 20.96 -7.39 -16.77
N ASP A 34 19.70 -7.85 -16.76
CA ASP A 34 19.00 -8.44 -17.89
C ASP A 34 17.70 -7.69 -18.25
N PRO A 35 17.72 -6.87 -19.31
CA PRO A 35 16.53 -6.15 -19.78
C PRO A 35 15.36 -7.06 -20.19
N ALA A 36 15.62 -8.29 -20.66
CA ALA A 36 14.56 -9.22 -21.03
C ALA A 36 13.85 -9.77 -19.78
N LEU A 37 14.59 -10.00 -18.70
CA LEU A 37 14.03 -10.39 -17.41
C LEU A 37 13.20 -9.26 -16.79
N GLN A 38 13.63 -8.01 -16.96
CA GLN A 38 12.86 -6.85 -16.51
C GLN A 38 11.49 -6.76 -17.22
N GLU A 39 11.45 -6.93 -18.54
CA GLU A 39 10.21 -6.91 -19.31
C GLU A 39 9.23 -7.99 -18.83
N GLU A 40 9.73 -9.19 -18.51
CA GLU A 40 8.90 -10.28 -17.99
C GLU A 40 8.35 -9.99 -16.59
N VAL A 41 9.16 -9.41 -15.70
CA VAL A 41 8.72 -8.97 -14.37
C VAL A 41 7.65 -7.90 -14.48
N ASP A 42 7.80 -6.96 -15.42
CA ASP A 42 6.81 -5.92 -15.67
C ASP A 42 5.51 -6.51 -16.26
N MET A 43 5.60 -7.51 -17.15
CA MET A 43 4.43 -8.26 -17.63
C MET A 43 3.71 -9.01 -16.50
N ALA A 44 4.45 -9.67 -15.61
CA ALA A 44 3.86 -10.36 -14.46
C ALA A 44 3.19 -9.39 -13.46
N ARG A 45 3.73 -8.18 -13.30
CA ARG A 45 3.06 -7.10 -12.53
C ARG A 45 1.76 -6.67 -13.19
N ILE A 46 1.77 -6.47 -14.51
CA ILE A 46 0.57 -6.12 -15.27
C ILE A 46 -0.49 -7.22 -15.17
N GLU A 47 -0.09 -8.49 -15.23
CA GLU A 47 -1.02 -9.62 -15.07
C GLU A 47 -1.67 -9.62 -13.68
N MET A 48 -0.89 -9.40 -12.63
CA MET A 48 -1.39 -9.32 -11.26
C MET A 48 -2.37 -8.15 -11.09
N ASP A 49 -1.97 -6.95 -11.51
CA ASP A 49 -2.81 -5.75 -11.44
C ASP A 49 -4.10 -5.92 -12.27
N GLY A 50 -4.01 -6.59 -13.42
CA GLY A 50 -5.15 -6.88 -14.29
C GLY A 50 -6.12 -7.89 -13.69
N MET A 51 -5.62 -8.93 -13.01
CA MET A 51 -6.47 -9.89 -12.30
C MET A 51 -7.18 -9.26 -11.10
N GLU A 52 -6.49 -8.37 -10.36
CA GLU A 52 -7.10 -7.61 -9.27
C GLU A 52 -8.23 -6.71 -9.78
N TYR A 53 -8.03 -6.03 -10.91
CA TYR A 53 -9.07 -5.25 -11.56
C TYR A 53 -10.28 -6.08 -11.98
N LEU A 54 -10.06 -7.25 -12.61
CA LEU A 54 -11.15 -8.16 -13.00
C LEU A 54 -11.91 -8.71 -11.79
N LEU A 55 -11.21 -8.97 -10.69
CA LEU A 55 -11.82 -9.41 -9.44
C LEU A 55 -12.67 -8.30 -8.82
N GLU A 56 -12.19 -7.05 -8.83
CA GLU A 56 -12.97 -5.90 -8.35
C GLU A 56 -14.26 -5.73 -9.15
N GLU A 57 -14.18 -5.84 -10.49
CA GLU A 57 -15.36 -5.72 -11.36
C GLU A 57 -16.36 -6.84 -11.13
N ASP A 58 -15.89 -8.08 -10.99
CA ASP A 58 -16.75 -9.24 -10.67
C ASP A 58 -17.40 -9.07 -9.28
N LEU A 59 -16.64 -8.62 -8.28
CA LEU A 59 -17.16 -8.37 -6.93
C LEU A 59 -18.21 -7.25 -6.94
N ARG A 60 -17.99 -6.18 -7.72
CA ARG A 60 -18.95 -5.09 -7.89
C ARG A 60 -20.23 -5.56 -8.56
N GLN A 61 -20.12 -6.38 -9.60
CA GLN A 61 -21.27 -6.97 -10.26
C GLN A 61 -22.06 -7.86 -9.29
N GLN A 62 -21.38 -8.73 -8.54
CA GLN A 62 -22.02 -9.55 -7.51
C GLN A 62 -22.70 -8.71 -6.43
N MET A 63 -22.09 -7.62 -5.97
CA MET A 63 -22.72 -6.70 -5.01
C MET A 63 -23.94 -5.98 -5.58
N ALA A 64 -23.91 -5.57 -6.85
CA ALA A 64 -25.05 -4.96 -7.52
C ALA A 64 -26.20 -5.96 -7.70
N ASP A 65 -25.90 -7.20 -8.06
CA ASP A 65 -26.87 -8.28 -8.16
C ASP A 65 -27.49 -8.59 -6.80
N TRP A 66 -26.71 -8.64 -5.73
CA TRP A 66 -27.22 -8.80 -4.37
C TRP A 66 -28.10 -7.63 -3.89
N GLU A 67 -27.81 -6.39 -4.28
CA GLU A 67 -28.67 -5.25 -3.97
C GLU A 67 -30.03 -5.34 -4.67
N ASN A 68 -30.06 -5.90 -5.89
CA ASN A 68 -31.29 -6.11 -6.66
C ASN A 68 -32.09 -7.35 -6.20
N ASP A 69 -31.40 -8.41 -5.75
CA ASP A 69 -32.00 -9.65 -5.26
C ASP A 69 -32.32 -9.65 -3.76
N ALA A 70 -31.91 -8.60 -3.03
CA ALA A 70 -32.34 -8.41 -1.65
C ALA A 70 -33.89 -8.36 -1.60
N PRO A 71 -34.56 -9.33 -0.93
CA PRO A 71 -36.01 -9.31 -0.84
C PRO A 71 -36.42 -8.01 -0.16
N GLN A 72 -37.12 -7.15 -0.89
CA GLN A 72 -37.77 -5.95 -0.39
C GLN A 72 -38.63 -6.34 0.83
N THR A 73 -38.06 -6.24 2.04
CA THR A 73 -38.77 -6.41 3.31
C THR A 73 -39.63 -5.18 3.53
N GLY A 74 -40.65 -5.06 2.70
CA GLY A 74 -41.50 -3.90 2.56
C GLY A 74 -42.89 -4.27 2.06
N LYS A 75 -43.38 -5.49 2.34
CA LYS A 75 -44.83 -5.80 2.30
C LYS A 75 -45.19 -6.69 3.47
N GLY A 76 -46.17 -6.22 4.24
CA GLY A 76 -46.55 -6.71 5.57
C GLY A 76 -46.72 -8.21 5.67
N LEU A 77 -45.86 -8.83 6.47
CA LEU A 77 -46.04 -10.19 6.96
C LEU A 77 -47.05 -10.16 8.11
N LYS A 78 -48.24 -10.70 7.85
CA LYS A 78 -49.21 -11.07 8.87
C LYS A 78 -48.51 -11.98 9.89
N LYS A 79 -48.64 -11.63 11.18
CA LYS A 79 -48.27 -12.48 12.32
C LYS A 79 -48.93 -13.86 12.15
N SER A 80 -48.13 -14.86 11.78
CA SER A 80 -48.45 -16.26 12.02
C SER A 80 -47.46 -16.77 13.06
N GLY A 81 -47.96 -17.00 14.27
CA GLY A 81 -47.18 -17.60 15.34
C GLY A 81 -47.05 -19.09 15.10
N SER A 82 -45.82 -19.59 14.97
CA SER A 82 -45.50 -20.96 15.38
C SER A 82 -44.07 -21.01 15.91
N ALA A 83 -43.95 -21.38 17.18
CA ALA A 83 -42.75 -21.31 18.00
C ALA A 83 -41.83 -22.54 17.82
N SER A 84 -41.67 -23.05 16.60
CA SER A 84 -40.93 -24.29 16.32
C SER A 84 -39.68 -24.13 15.44
N ALA A 85 -39.43 -22.95 14.85
CA ALA A 85 -38.26 -22.72 14.00
C ALA A 85 -36.93 -22.57 14.78
N LYS A 86 -36.98 -22.32 16.10
CA LYS A 86 -35.77 -22.17 16.94
C LYS A 86 -35.10 -23.50 17.30
N TRP A 87 -35.76 -24.64 17.10
CA TRP A 87 -35.20 -25.95 17.46
C TRP A 87 -34.30 -26.54 16.35
N TRP A 88 -34.57 -26.22 15.08
CA TRP A 88 -33.83 -26.79 13.96
C TRP A 88 -32.42 -26.23 13.78
N ILE A 89 -32.17 -24.97 14.16
CA ILE A 89 -30.83 -24.35 14.08
C ILE A 89 -29.87 -25.06 15.06
N GLY A 90 -30.36 -25.45 16.24
CA GLY A 90 -29.57 -26.21 17.22
C GLY A 90 -29.16 -27.58 16.70
N VAL A 91 -30.06 -28.28 16.00
CA VAL A 91 -29.77 -29.60 15.41
C VAL A 91 -28.75 -29.52 14.28
N LEU A 92 -28.82 -28.47 13.46
CA LEU A 92 -27.88 -28.26 12.34
C LEU A 92 -26.45 -27.97 12.83
N VAL A 93 -26.31 -27.13 13.86
CA VAL A 93 -24.98 -26.83 14.45
C VAL A 93 -24.37 -28.07 15.11
N LEU A 94 -25.17 -28.89 15.78
CA LEU A 94 -24.69 -30.13 16.43
C LEU A 94 -24.30 -31.20 15.41
N ALA A 95 -25.01 -31.30 14.28
CA ALA A 95 -24.67 -32.21 13.19
C ALA A 95 -23.35 -31.83 12.50
N VAL A 96 -23.09 -30.53 12.28
CA VAL A 96 -21.83 -30.04 11.70
C VAL A 96 -20.65 -30.31 12.65
N LEU A 97 -20.83 -30.10 13.97
CA LEU A 97 -19.79 -30.41 14.96
C LEU A 97 -19.51 -31.92 15.05
N ALA A 98 -20.54 -32.77 14.95
CA ALA A 98 -20.36 -34.22 14.94
C ALA A 98 -19.65 -34.70 13.66
N CYS A 99 -19.95 -34.12 12.49
CA CYS A 99 -19.23 -34.39 11.26
C CYS A 99 -17.76 -33.96 11.34
N LEU A 100 -17.47 -32.77 11.88
CA LEU A 100 -16.10 -32.30 12.07
C LEU A 100 -15.32 -33.22 13.02
N PHE A 101 -15.95 -33.74 14.08
CA PHE A 101 -15.29 -34.65 15.01
C PHE A 101 -15.04 -36.05 14.40
N TYR A 102 -15.91 -36.52 13.49
CA TYR A 102 -15.77 -37.84 12.88
C TYR A 102 -14.84 -37.85 11.66
N PHE A 103 -14.60 -36.70 11.03
CA PHE A 103 -13.76 -36.55 9.83
C PHE A 103 -12.38 -35.93 10.09
N ILE A 104 -11.98 -35.72 11.36
CA ILE A 104 -10.57 -35.49 11.68
C ILE A 104 -9.90 -36.86 11.86
N PRO A 105 -9.17 -37.39 10.84
CA PRO A 105 -8.33 -38.56 11.05
C PRO A 105 -7.32 -38.23 12.14
N GLY A 106 -7.23 -39.09 13.16
CA GLY A 106 -6.19 -39.02 14.17
C GLY A 106 -4.84 -39.09 13.48
N SER A 107 -4.09 -38.00 13.53
CA SER A 107 -2.67 -38.02 13.18
C SER A 107 -1.95 -38.74 14.31
N ASP A 108 -1.76 -40.04 14.11
CA ASP A 108 -0.85 -40.85 14.89
C ASP A 108 0.54 -40.19 14.86
N ASP A 109 1.09 -39.93 16.05
CA ASP A 109 2.47 -39.51 16.26
C ASP A 109 3.41 -40.61 15.73
N GLU A 110 3.93 -40.42 14.52
CA GLU A 110 5.06 -41.21 14.01
C GLU A 110 6.37 -40.43 14.27
N PRO A 111 7.33 -41.01 15.02
CA PRO A 111 8.54 -40.31 15.43
C PRO A 111 9.50 -40.14 14.25
N ALA A 112 10.15 -38.98 14.23
CA ALA A 112 11.14 -38.54 13.26
C ALA A 112 12.21 -39.61 12.94
N GLU A 113 12.25 -40.06 11.68
CA GLU A 113 13.46 -40.59 11.06
C GLU A 113 14.23 -39.46 10.39
N THR A 114 15.43 -39.20 10.89
CA THR A 114 16.41 -38.27 10.33
C THR A 114 17.05 -38.86 9.07
N PRO A 115 17.09 -38.14 7.93
CA PRO A 115 17.98 -38.54 6.84
C PRO A 115 19.44 -38.16 7.15
N PRO A 116 20.42 -38.97 6.71
CA PRO A 116 21.80 -38.89 7.19
C PRO A 116 22.57 -37.68 6.66
N THR A 117 23.36 -37.10 7.55
CA THR A 117 24.42 -36.13 7.26
C THR A 117 25.52 -36.76 6.39
N GLU A 118 25.47 -36.53 5.08
CA GLU A 118 26.60 -36.79 4.18
C GLU A 118 27.56 -35.59 4.22
N LYS A 119 28.63 -35.72 5.02
CA LYS A 119 29.81 -34.86 4.97
C LYS A 119 30.49 -35.01 3.60
N LYS A 120 30.41 -33.97 2.75
CA LYS A 120 31.44 -33.74 1.73
C LYS A 120 32.55 -32.87 2.31
N GLU A 121 33.62 -33.55 2.64
CA GLU A 121 34.95 -33.03 2.97
C GLU A 121 35.57 -32.41 1.71
N LEU A 122 35.50 -31.08 1.56
CA LEU A 122 36.25 -30.37 0.52
C LEU A 122 37.61 -29.96 1.07
N LYS A 123 38.65 -30.61 0.55
CA LYS A 123 40.05 -30.34 0.85
C LYS A 123 40.41 -28.92 0.41
N ASN A 124 40.99 -28.17 1.34
CA ASN A 124 41.65 -26.90 1.09
C ASN A 124 43.00 -27.16 0.41
N ASP A 125 43.12 -26.80 -0.87
CA ASP A 125 44.42 -26.56 -1.49
C ASP A 125 44.71 -25.04 -1.47
N PRO A 126 45.95 -24.62 -1.12
CA PRO A 126 46.30 -23.22 -0.93
C PRO A 126 46.48 -22.45 -2.26
N PRO A 127 46.30 -21.12 -2.24
CA PRO A 127 46.40 -20.27 -3.42
C PRO A 127 47.84 -20.14 -3.94
N PRO A 128 48.07 -20.08 -5.26
CA PRO A 128 49.39 -19.79 -5.81
C PRO A 128 49.73 -18.30 -5.69
N ALA A 129 50.91 -18.05 -5.12
CA ALA A 129 51.58 -16.77 -5.07
C ALA A 129 52.34 -16.48 -6.37
N ILE A 130 52.16 -15.29 -6.94
CA ILE A 130 53.06 -14.58 -7.86
C ILE A 130 52.75 -13.08 -7.65
N ALA A 131 53.64 -12.10 -7.54
CA ALA A 131 55.02 -11.94 -7.13
C ALA A 131 55.20 -10.40 -6.98
N GLU A 132 56.07 -9.96 -6.07
CA GLU A 132 56.46 -8.57 -5.89
C GLU A 132 57.02 -7.95 -7.18
N ASP A 133 56.69 -6.69 -7.47
CA ASP A 133 57.69 -5.77 -8.04
C ASP A 133 57.72 -4.47 -7.23
N LYS A 134 58.94 -4.12 -6.85
CA LYS A 134 59.36 -3.01 -6.01
C LYS A 134 59.84 -1.90 -6.94
N ASN A 135 59.30 -0.70 -6.82
CA ASN A 135 60.18 0.46 -7.01
C ASN A 135 59.82 1.66 -6.13
N LYS A 136 60.89 2.36 -5.79
CA LYS A 136 61.14 3.13 -4.57
C LYS A 136 60.87 4.64 -4.76
N LEU A 137 60.36 5.25 -3.67
CA LEU A 137 60.53 6.61 -3.12
C LEU A 137 61.90 7.29 -3.51
N PRO A 138 62.11 8.65 -3.44
CA PRO A 138 61.62 9.42 -2.30
C PRO A 138 61.37 10.95 -2.33
N GLU A 139 60.68 11.37 -1.24
CA GLU A 139 60.85 12.56 -0.39
C GLU A 139 60.92 13.99 -0.99
N LYS A 140 60.06 14.90 -0.51
CA LYS A 140 60.30 15.71 0.72
C LYS A 140 59.21 16.77 0.93
N THR A 141 58.69 16.85 2.15
CA THR A 141 58.10 18.08 2.73
C THR A 141 59.21 19.11 2.95
N PRO A 142 58.92 20.42 2.95
CA PRO A 142 58.48 21.02 4.22
C PRO A 142 57.37 22.11 4.06
N ALA A 143 56.51 22.19 5.05
CA ALA A 143 55.79 23.41 5.45
C ALA A 143 56.81 24.44 6.02
N PRO A 144 56.47 25.70 6.37
CA PRO A 144 55.14 26.34 6.43
C PRO A 144 55.12 27.73 5.74
N GLU A 145 54.00 28.45 5.75
CA GLU A 145 53.92 29.80 6.35
C GLU A 145 52.50 30.40 6.19
N ASN A 146 52.12 31.05 7.27
CA ASN A 146 50.84 31.60 7.66
C ASN A 146 50.54 32.94 6.94
N LYS A 147 49.28 33.17 6.57
CA LYS A 147 48.70 34.52 6.63
C LYS A 147 47.17 34.46 6.78
N GLU A 148 46.80 34.68 8.04
CA GLU A 148 45.65 35.39 8.59
C GLU A 148 44.73 36.22 7.66
N GLU A 149 43.52 36.37 8.21
CA GLU A 149 42.36 37.22 7.83
C GLU A 149 41.39 36.54 6.84
N GLU A 150 40.08 36.37 7.10
CA GLU A 150 39.17 37.09 7.98
C GLU A 150 37.94 36.22 8.30
N ILE A 151 37.59 36.11 9.58
CA ILE A 151 36.43 35.36 10.07
C ILE A 151 35.20 36.28 10.01
N VAL A 152 34.34 36.11 9.02
CA VAL A 152 32.99 36.70 9.05
C VAL A 152 32.02 35.76 9.75
N LYS A 153 31.78 36.12 11.01
CA LYS A 153 30.67 35.70 11.85
C LYS A 153 29.41 36.48 11.45
N ASN A 154 28.24 35.89 11.69
CA ASN A 154 26.86 36.37 11.42
C ASN A 154 26.31 35.97 10.03
N GLU A 155 25.10 35.46 9.88
CA GLU A 155 23.91 35.53 10.75
C GLU A 155 22.95 34.38 10.41
N LYS A 156 22.27 33.84 11.43
CA LYS A 156 21.10 32.95 11.27
C LYS A 156 20.07 33.63 10.36
N PRO A 157 19.42 32.94 9.41
CA PRO A 157 18.14 33.43 8.91
C PRO A 157 17.11 33.24 10.04
N LYS A 158 16.92 34.31 10.83
CA LYS A 158 15.63 34.56 11.48
C LYS A 158 14.67 34.91 10.35
N THR A 159 13.93 33.93 9.86
CA THR A 159 12.71 34.22 9.11
C THR A 159 11.63 34.53 10.14
N ASP A 160 11.22 35.80 10.18
CA ASP A 160 10.13 36.34 10.97
C ASP A 160 8.88 35.43 10.95
N GLN A 161 8.54 34.85 12.09
CA GLN A 161 7.22 34.25 12.36
C GLN A 161 6.19 35.32 12.74
N THR A 162 6.21 36.49 12.12
CA THR A 162 5.26 37.58 12.44
C THR A 162 4.71 38.23 11.18
N LYS A 163 4.00 37.44 10.38
CA LYS A 163 2.75 37.90 9.75
C LYS A 163 1.71 36.79 9.85
N LYS A 164 0.91 36.90 10.91
CA LYS A 164 -0.42 36.28 11.03
C LYS A 164 -1.18 36.58 9.72
N PRO A 165 -1.59 35.58 8.92
CA PRO A 165 -2.58 35.84 7.90
C PRO A 165 -3.92 36.06 8.62
N ALA A 166 -4.26 37.34 8.83
CA ALA A 166 -5.66 37.71 8.99
C ALA A 166 -6.22 37.83 7.56
N PHE A 167 -7.22 37.02 7.22
CA PHE A 167 -8.61 37.45 7.24
C PHE A 167 -9.56 36.23 7.21
N PRO A 168 -10.78 36.37 7.75
CA PRO A 168 -11.73 35.31 8.03
C PRO A 168 -12.68 35.04 6.84
N ASN A 169 -13.52 34.00 7.00
CA ASN A 169 -14.75 33.60 6.25
C ASN A 169 -14.62 32.52 5.16
N PRO A 170 -15.68 31.72 4.88
CA PRO A 170 -16.77 31.22 5.74
C PRO A 170 -16.91 29.68 5.59
N ASP A 171 -17.25 28.96 6.66
CA ASP A 171 -17.75 27.58 6.63
C ASP A 171 -17.12 26.54 5.64
N TYR A 172 -15.79 26.52 5.50
CA TYR A 172 -15.08 25.43 4.79
C TYR A 172 -15.17 24.08 5.53
N SER A 173 -15.74 24.07 6.73
CA SER A 173 -16.01 22.86 7.51
C SER A 173 -16.90 21.87 6.73
N GLY A 174 -17.79 22.38 5.88
CA GLY A 174 -18.68 21.58 5.06
C GLY A 174 -17.97 20.71 4.02
N TYR A 175 -17.01 21.26 3.28
CA TYR A 175 -16.28 20.50 2.24
C TYR A 175 -15.38 19.42 2.84
N THR A 176 -14.67 19.75 3.92
CA THR A 176 -13.90 18.75 4.67
C THR A 176 -14.80 17.63 5.19
N ALA A 177 -15.96 17.96 5.78
CA ALA A 177 -16.90 16.96 6.27
C ALA A 177 -17.47 16.08 5.14
N ILE A 178 -17.78 16.68 3.97
CA ILE A 178 -18.26 15.93 2.81
C ILE A 178 -17.18 14.99 2.29
N ALA A 179 -15.93 15.43 2.19
CA ALA A 179 -14.82 14.59 1.77
C ALA A 179 -14.55 13.44 2.76
N GLU A 180 -14.48 13.75 4.06
CA GLU A 180 -14.30 12.75 5.13
C GLU A 180 -15.43 11.72 5.15
N ALA A 181 -16.69 12.14 4.94
CA ALA A 181 -17.85 11.25 4.90
C ALA A 181 -17.98 10.44 3.60
N THR A 182 -17.30 10.87 2.53
CA THR A 182 -17.27 10.17 1.24
C THR A 182 -16.07 9.22 1.14
N TYR A 183 -15.05 9.44 1.97
CA TYR A 183 -13.87 8.59 2.04
C TYR A 183 -14.21 7.20 2.56
N ASN A 184 -13.85 6.18 1.77
CA ASN A 184 -13.83 4.79 2.19
C ASN A 184 -12.37 4.32 2.34
N VAL A 185 -12.11 3.49 3.35
CA VAL A 185 -10.81 2.83 3.48
C VAL A 185 -10.71 1.81 2.34
N PRO A 186 -9.62 1.80 1.55
CA PRO A 186 -9.40 0.80 0.52
C PRO A 186 -9.41 -0.62 1.06
N ASP A 187 -9.83 -1.57 0.23
CA ASP A 187 -9.96 -2.97 0.62
C ASP A 187 -8.61 -3.58 1.02
N TYR A 188 -7.52 -3.25 0.33
CA TYR A 188 -6.19 -3.75 0.70
C TYR A 188 -5.73 -3.33 2.12
N LEU A 189 -6.22 -2.20 2.64
CA LEU A 189 -5.95 -1.80 4.04
C LEU A 189 -6.90 -2.49 5.01
N SER A 190 -8.16 -2.69 4.64
CA SER A 190 -9.15 -3.33 5.51
C SER A 190 -8.90 -4.84 5.64
N GLU A 191 -8.58 -5.50 4.53
CA GLU A 191 -8.25 -6.93 4.44
C GLU A 191 -6.86 -7.25 4.95
N GLY A 192 -5.90 -6.32 4.81
CA GLY A 192 -4.55 -6.46 5.33
C GLY A 192 -4.50 -6.77 6.84
N SER A 193 -5.52 -6.39 7.61
CA SER A 193 -5.64 -6.76 9.02
C SER A 193 -5.71 -8.27 9.27
N ARG A 194 -6.22 -9.06 8.31
CA ARG A 194 -6.37 -10.52 8.42
C ARG A 194 -5.09 -11.28 8.05
N SER A 195 -4.23 -10.66 7.25
CA SER A 195 -3.01 -11.27 6.71
C SER A 195 -1.76 -10.94 7.52
N ILE A 196 -1.83 -9.98 8.44
CA ILE A 196 -0.72 -9.67 9.36
C ILE A 196 -0.66 -10.77 10.43
N ASP A 197 0.14 -11.80 10.17
CA ASP A 197 0.50 -12.79 11.19
C ASP A 197 1.18 -12.05 12.36
N GLU A 198 0.69 -12.27 13.58
CA GLU A 198 1.30 -11.72 14.79
C GLU A 198 2.71 -12.25 15.02
N ASN A 199 3.03 -13.41 14.44
CA ASN A 199 4.32 -14.08 14.55
C ASN A 199 5.34 -13.66 13.47
N GLU A 200 4.93 -12.92 12.44
CA GLU A 200 5.82 -12.40 11.39
C GLU A 200 6.69 -11.23 11.91
N PRO A 201 7.97 -11.13 11.49
CA PRO A 201 8.85 -10.02 11.85
C PRO A 201 8.21 -8.68 11.46
N GLN A 202 7.85 -7.89 12.47
CA GLN A 202 7.17 -6.60 12.28
C GLN A 202 8.11 -5.57 11.65
N ASN A 203 8.11 -5.51 10.32
CA ASN A 203 8.82 -4.50 9.55
C ASN A 203 8.11 -3.12 9.67
N ALA A 204 8.74 -2.06 9.16
CA ALA A 204 8.19 -0.70 9.28
C ALA A 204 6.83 -0.54 8.58
N LEU A 205 6.60 -1.26 7.47
CA LEU A 205 5.33 -1.23 6.74
C LEU A 205 4.22 -1.84 7.59
N THR A 206 4.41 -3.05 8.13
CA THR A 206 3.42 -3.74 8.97
C THR A 206 3.09 -2.92 10.22
N LYS A 207 4.10 -2.32 10.87
CA LYS A 207 3.90 -1.39 11.99
C LYS A 207 3.10 -0.16 11.58
N GLY A 208 3.37 0.38 10.39
CA GLY A 208 2.66 1.52 9.83
C GLY A 208 1.19 1.22 9.55
N ILE A 209 0.90 0.09 8.90
CA ILE A 209 -0.45 -0.36 8.58
C ILE A 209 -1.25 -0.64 9.87
N ARG A 210 -0.68 -1.37 10.84
CA ARG A 210 -1.35 -1.62 12.13
C ARG A 210 -1.69 -0.30 12.84
N ALA A 211 -0.73 0.63 12.92
CA ALA A 211 -0.99 1.95 13.49
C ALA A 211 -2.05 2.74 12.71
N TYR A 212 -2.16 2.57 11.39
CA TYR A 212 -3.21 3.20 10.59
C TYR A 212 -4.60 2.64 10.97
N LEU A 213 -4.70 1.31 11.07
CA LEU A 213 -5.94 0.61 11.41
C LEU A 213 -6.40 0.90 12.84
N ASP A 214 -5.46 1.06 13.77
CA ASP A 214 -5.73 1.47 15.15
C ASP A 214 -6.15 2.96 15.28
N GLY A 215 -6.21 3.69 14.16
CA GLY A 215 -6.50 5.12 14.14
C GLY A 215 -5.34 5.99 14.63
N GLU A 216 -4.17 5.40 14.88
CA GLU A 216 -2.95 6.07 15.32
C GLU A 216 -2.18 6.69 14.13
N TYR A 217 -2.85 7.50 13.31
CA TYR A 217 -2.35 7.98 12.02
C TYR A 217 -0.99 8.70 12.12
N LYS A 218 -0.71 9.43 13.20
CA LYS A 218 0.60 10.07 13.42
C LYS A 218 1.73 9.05 13.57
N LYS A 219 1.46 7.94 14.27
CA LYS A 219 2.42 6.84 14.41
C LYS A 219 2.56 6.10 13.09
N ALA A 220 1.46 5.85 12.38
CA ALA A 220 1.48 5.26 11.04
C ALA A 220 2.40 6.03 10.09
N ILE A 221 2.18 7.35 9.97
CA ILE A 221 3.00 8.26 9.16
C ILE A 221 4.48 8.13 9.53
N LYS A 222 4.82 8.17 10.83
CA LYS A 222 6.21 8.07 11.28
C LYS A 222 6.88 6.75 10.86
N GLN A 223 6.16 5.62 10.92
CA GLN A 223 6.69 4.33 10.51
C GLN A 223 6.85 4.26 8.99
N LEU A 224 5.86 4.72 8.24
CA LEU A 224 5.84 4.64 6.78
C LEU A 224 6.87 5.58 6.13
N GLU A 225 7.07 6.79 6.68
CA GLU A 225 8.10 7.74 6.21
C GLU A 225 9.55 7.25 6.44
N SER A 226 9.74 6.24 7.31
CA SER A 226 11.06 5.66 7.56
C SER A 226 11.53 4.72 6.46
N ILE A 227 10.60 4.26 5.61
CA ILE A 227 10.89 3.37 4.50
C ILE A 227 11.44 4.20 3.34
N ARG A 228 12.56 3.74 2.79
CA ARG A 228 13.32 4.43 1.75
C ARG A 228 13.27 3.63 0.45
N PRO A 229 13.12 4.29 -0.71
CA PRO A 229 13.06 3.59 -1.99
C PRO A 229 14.35 2.81 -2.28
N GLU A 230 15.49 3.24 -1.75
CA GLU A 230 16.79 2.56 -1.94
C GLU A 230 16.92 1.28 -1.11
N SER A 231 16.09 1.10 -0.08
CA SER A 231 16.18 -0.08 0.81
C SER A 231 15.34 -1.25 0.33
N ASP A 232 14.16 -0.95 -0.21
CA ASP A 232 13.18 -1.93 -0.66
C ASP A 232 12.13 -1.20 -1.54
N PRO A 233 12.30 -1.20 -2.87
CA PRO A 233 11.42 -0.44 -3.78
C PRO A 233 9.95 -0.89 -3.72
N GLN A 234 9.70 -2.19 -3.56
CA GLN A 234 8.35 -2.75 -3.52
C GLN A 234 7.64 -2.39 -2.21
N LEU A 235 8.34 -2.55 -1.09
CA LEU A 235 7.83 -2.17 0.23
C LEU A 235 7.64 -0.64 0.32
N TYR A 236 8.50 0.14 -0.35
CA TYR A 236 8.33 1.58 -0.47
C TYR A 236 7.05 1.96 -1.22
N GLU A 237 6.70 1.29 -2.32
CA GLU A 237 5.46 1.56 -3.06
C GLU A 237 4.22 1.32 -2.17
N ALA A 238 4.15 0.15 -1.53
CA ALA A 238 3.09 -0.17 -0.57
C ALA A 238 3.03 0.82 0.60
N ALA A 239 4.20 1.28 1.06
CA ALA A 239 4.29 2.31 2.09
C ALA A 239 3.76 3.66 1.62
N GLN A 240 4.07 4.10 0.40
CA GLN A 240 3.58 5.36 -0.16
C GLN A 240 2.05 5.35 -0.31
N LYS A 241 1.48 4.24 -0.80
CA LYS A 241 0.02 4.04 -0.88
C LYS A 241 -0.61 4.24 0.50
N THR A 242 -0.20 3.46 1.50
CA THR A 242 -0.69 3.56 2.88
C THR A 242 -0.47 4.95 3.49
N LEU A 243 0.69 5.57 3.23
CA LEU A 243 1.07 6.87 3.75
C LEU A 243 0.14 7.97 3.24
N ALA A 244 -0.29 7.92 1.98
CA ALA A 244 -1.24 8.87 1.42
C ALA A 244 -2.59 8.81 2.15
N HIS A 245 -3.10 7.61 2.42
CA HIS A 245 -4.31 7.42 3.24
C HIS A 245 -4.10 7.90 4.68
N ALA A 246 -2.95 7.64 5.28
CA ALA A 246 -2.62 8.09 6.64
C ALA A 246 -2.57 9.62 6.73
N TYR A 247 -2.01 10.30 5.72
CA TYR A 247 -2.06 11.76 5.65
C TYR A 247 -3.48 12.29 5.54
N PHE A 248 -4.32 11.67 4.71
CA PHE A 248 -5.72 12.08 4.58
C PHE A 248 -6.44 11.97 5.93
N LYS A 249 -6.35 10.81 6.59
CA LYS A 249 -6.97 10.58 7.90
C LYS A 249 -6.41 11.46 9.02
N ASN A 250 -5.14 11.85 8.91
CA ASN A 250 -4.50 12.80 9.83
C ASN A 250 -4.74 14.28 9.44
N LYS A 251 -5.66 14.56 8.51
CA LYS A 251 -6.04 15.91 8.02
C LYS A 251 -4.91 16.69 7.35
N GLN A 252 -3.89 15.99 6.86
CA GLN A 252 -2.79 16.56 6.08
C GLN A 252 -3.13 16.49 4.58
N PHE A 253 -4.25 17.10 4.18
CA PHE A 253 -4.84 16.93 2.85
C PHE A 253 -3.90 17.33 1.70
N GLY A 254 -3.12 18.40 1.85
CA GLY A 254 -2.14 18.79 0.83
C GLY A 254 -1.05 17.74 0.60
N LYS A 255 -0.59 17.05 1.65
CA LYS A 255 0.39 15.95 1.50
C LYS A 255 -0.24 14.71 0.89
N ALA A 256 -1.46 14.38 1.30
CA ALA A 256 -2.22 13.29 0.71
C ALA A 256 -2.42 13.51 -0.79
N ALA A 257 -2.90 14.70 -1.18
CA ALA A 257 -3.08 15.10 -2.57
C ALA A 257 -1.78 14.99 -3.38
N ALA A 258 -0.64 15.45 -2.84
CA ALA A 258 0.63 15.33 -3.53
C ALA A 258 1.04 13.87 -3.81
N LEU A 259 0.84 12.96 -2.85
CA LEU A 259 1.13 11.55 -3.03
C LEU A 259 0.15 10.88 -4.00
N PHE A 260 -1.16 11.09 -3.83
CA PHE A 260 -2.16 10.52 -4.74
C PHE A 260 -1.97 11.00 -6.18
N LYS A 261 -1.64 12.28 -6.37
CA LYS A 261 -1.28 12.81 -7.69
C LYS A 261 -0.06 12.11 -8.27
N SER A 262 1.01 11.96 -7.49
CA SER A 262 2.19 11.24 -7.96
C SER A 262 1.90 9.77 -8.32
N MET A 263 0.94 9.12 -7.65
CA MET A 263 0.55 7.74 -7.94
C MET A 263 -0.30 7.67 -9.21
N ALA A 264 -1.26 8.59 -9.37
CA ALA A 264 -2.07 8.70 -10.60
C ALA A 264 -1.21 8.99 -11.83
N ASP A 265 -0.24 9.91 -11.71
CA ASP A 265 0.65 10.30 -12.82
C ASP A 265 1.59 9.17 -13.27
N LYS A 266 1.91 8.21 -12.37
CA LYS A 266 2.80 7.07 -12.65
C LYS A 266 2.06 5.83 -13.14
N SER A 267 0.75 5.74 -12.88
CA SER A 267 -0.03 4.53 -13.18
C SER A 267 -0.49 4.52 -14.64
N ASN A 268 -0.14 3.45 -15.37
CA ASN A 268 -0.54 3.27 -16.76
C ASN A 268 -1.93 2.64 -16.90
N PHE A 269 -2.38 1.86 -15.90
CA PHE A 269 -3.58 1.02 -16.01
C PHE A 269 -4.56 1.18 -14.85
N ASN A 270 -4.08 1.49 -13.63
CA ASN A 270 -4.93 1.68 -12.45
C ASN A 270 -4.74 3.09 -11.86
N LYS A 271 -5.22 4.11 -12.58
CA LYS A 271 -5.16 5.50 -12.12
C LYS A 271 -6.43 5.91 -11.37
N ASP A 272 -7.51 5.15 -11.50
CA ASP A 272 -8.83 5.53 -11.02
C ASP A 272 -8.89 5.67 -9.51
N GLU A 273 -8.28 4.74 -8.78
CA GLU A 273 -8.19 4.79 -7.32
C GLU A 273 -7.38 6.00 -6.84
N PRO A 274 -6.11 6.21 -7.25
CA PRO A 274 -5.38 7.38 -6.81
C PRO A 274 -6.02 8.70 -7.27
N GLU A 275 -6.66 8.76 -8.45
CA GLU A 275 -7.43 9.93 -8.89
C GLU A 275 -8.63 10.22 -7.98
N TRP A 276 -9.36 9.19 -7.54
CA TRP A 276 -10.46 9.33 -6.62
C TRP A 276 -10.02 9.89 -5.25
N TYR A 277 -8.97 9.33 -4.66
CA TYR A 277 -8.47 9.81 -3.37
C TYR A 277 -7.74 11.15 -3.47
N LEU A 278 -7.14 11.47 -4.62
CA LEU A 278 -6.68 12.81 -4.96
C LEU A 278 -7.86 13.78 -4.91
N LEU A 279 -8.95 13.49 -5.61
CA LEU A 279 -10.15 14.33 -5.62
C LEU A 279 -10.67 14.58 -4.20
N LEU A 280 -10.81 13.54 -3.39
CA LEU A 280 -11.25 13.70 -2.00
C LEU A 280 -10.30 14.59 -1.18
N SER A 281 -8.99 14.45 -1.38
CA SER A 281 -7.98 15.28 -0.72
C SER A 281 -8.08 16.75 -1.13
N LEU A 282 -8.30 17.02 -2.43
CA LEU A 282 -8.47 18.38 -2.96
C LEU A 282 -9.79 19.01 -2.46
N VAL A 283 -10.87 18.24 -2.40
CA VAL A 283 -12.16 18.70 -1.85
C VAL A 283 -12.06 18.96 -0.34
N ALA A 284 -11.30 18.15 0.40
CA ALA A 284 -11.12 18.38 1.82
C ALA A 284 -10.41 19.71 2.14
N ASP A 285 -9.58 20.19 1.21
CA ASP A 285 -8.91 21.50 1.23
C ASP A 285 -9.36 22.40 0.05
N TYR A 286 -10.68 22.44 -0.18
CA TYR A 286 -11.29 23.08 -1.36
C TYR A 286 -10.90 24.55 -1.52
N GLY A 287 -10.72 25.30 -0.41
CA GLY A 287 -10.34 26.71 -0.47
C GLY A 287 -9.02 26.97 -1.22
N ASN A 288 -8.04 26.08 -1.06
CA ASN A 288 -6.75 26.18 -1.72
C ASN A 288 -6.72 25.46 -3.08
N ASN A 289 -7.61 24.50 -3.30
CA ASN A 289 -7.55 23.56 -4.42
C ASN A 289 -8.79 23.59 -5.33
N LYS A 290 -9.64 24.62 -5.21
CA LYS A 290 -10.93 24.70 -5.90
C LYS A 290 -10.87 24.32 -7.39
N ALA A 291 -9.99 24.97 -8.15
CA ALA A 291 -9.90 24.76 -9.59
C ALA A 291 -9.52 23.30 -9.92
N ALA A 292 -8.52 22.75 -9.24
CA ALA A 292 -8.08 21.37 -9.43
C ALA A 292 -9.14 20.36 -8.99
N ALA A 293 -9.84 20.64 -7.88
CA ALA A 293 -10.94 19.81 -7.40
C ALA A 293 -12.10 19.79 -8.39
N ASP A 294 -12.52 20.95 -8.89
CA ASP A 294 -13.60 21.08 -9.86
C ASP A 294 -13.24 20.38 -11.18
N GLU A 295 -12.03 20.59 -11.70
CA GLU A 295 -11.54 19.94 -12.92
C GLU A 295 -11.52 18.41 -12.80
N LEU A 296 -10.92 17.88 -11.73
CA LEU A 296 -10.85 16.44 -11.51
C LEU A 296 -12.22 15.83 -11.25
N LEU A 297 -13.12 16.55 -10.58
CA LEU A 297 -14.50 16.12 -10.36
C LEU A 297 -15.28 16.02 -11.67
N GLU A 298 -15.15 17.01 -12.56
CA GLU A 298 -15.77 16.97 -13.90
C GLU A 298 -15.21 15.80 -14.72
N LYS A 299 -13.89 15.61 -14.69
CA LYS A 299 -13.23 14.49 -15.38
C LYS A 299 -13.79 13.14 -14.92
N ILE A 300 -13.74 12.87 -13.62
CA ILE A 300 -14.17 11.57 -13.06
C ILE A 300 -15.68 11.36 -13.24
N SER A 301 -16.50 12.41 -13.04
CA SER A 301 -17.95 12.28 -13.20
C SER A 301 -18.42 12.14 -14.65
N GLY A 302 -17.64 12.64 -15.61
CA GLY A 302 -17.90 12.53 -17.05
C GLY A 302 -17.32 11.28 -17.71
N ASP A 303 -16.37 10.60 -17.07
CA ASP A 303 -15.76 9.38 -17.58
C ASP A 303 -16.58 8.14 -17.18
N GLY A 304 -17.38 7.63 -18.13
CA GLY A 304 -18.25 6.47 -17.91
C GLY A 304 -17.50 5.15 -17.65
N LEU A 305 -16.19 5.09 -17.89
CA LEU A 305 -15.36 3.92 -17.61
C LEU A 305 -14.60 4.02 -16.28
N HIS A 306 -14.65 5.17 -15.61
CA HIS A 306 -13.92 5.37 -14.37
C HIS A 306 -14.61 4.65 -13.20
N ASN A 307 -13.88 3.82 -12.45
CA ASN A 307 -14.42 2.97 -11.37
C ASN A 307 -15.16 3.77 -10.27
N TYR A 308 -14.84 5.04 -10.12
CA TYR A 308 -15.43 5.98 -9.15
C TYR A 308 -16.41 7.01 -9.74
N GLN A 309 -16.83 6.87 -11.00
CA GLN A 309 -17.73 7.81 -11.68
C GLN A 309 -19.01 8.09 -10.89
N GLY A 310 -19.70 7.03 -10.44
CA GLY A 310 -20.94 7.16 -9.67
C GLY A 310 -20.72 7.85 -8.32
N GLY A 311 -19.56 7.64 -7.70
CA GLY A 311 -19.13 8.34 -6.48
C GLY A 311 -18.92 9.83 -6.73
N ALA A 312 -18.25 10.18 -7.84
CA ALA A 312 -18.02 11.57 -8.24
C ALA A 312 -19.31 12.32 -8.56
N VAL A 313 -20.27 11.70 -9.26
CA VAL A 313 -21.60 12.31 -9.51
C VAL A 313 -22.33 12.62 -8.20
N LYS A 314 -22.34 11.67 -7.25
CA LYS A 314 -22.94 11.87 -5.92
C LYS A 314 -22.21 12.96 -5.14
N LEU A 315 -20.88 12.99 -5.19
CA LEU A 315 -20.06 14.02 -4.55
C LEU A 315 -20.38 15.40 -5.11
N LYS A 316 -20.42 15.55 -6.44
CA LYS A 316 -20.78 16.79 -7.13
C LYS A 316 -22.14 17.33 -6.67
N ALA A 317 -23.16 16.48 -6.60
CA ALA A 317 -24.47 16.86 -6.11
C ALA A 317 -24.45 17.36 -4.64
N LYS A 318 -23.67 16.70 -3.77
CA LYS A 318 -23.48 17.14 -2.37
C LYS A 318 -22.80 18.51 -2.29
N LEU A 319 -21.76 18.75 -3.10
CA LEU A 319 -21.05 20.02 -3.14
C LEU A 319 -21.96 21.16 -3.61
N GLU A 320 -22.73 20.97 -4.68
CA GLU A 320 -23.70 21.97 -5.16
C GLU A 320 -24.80 22.26 -4.13
N ALA A 321 -25.31 21.23 -3.45
CA ALA A 321 -26.29 21.42 -2.39
C ALA A 321 -25.73 22.22 -1.20
N SER A 322 -24.42 22.13 -0.94
CA SER A 322 -23.76 22.91 0.12
C SER A 322 -23.54 24.38 -0.25
N LYS A 323 -23.40 24.70 -1.55
CA LYS A 323 -23.25 26.09 -2.05
C LYS A 323 -24.53 26.92 -1.92
N ASN A 324 -25.69 26.26 -1.90
CA ASN A 324 -27.02 26.89 -1.88
C ASN A 324 -27.61 27.06 -0.46
N ARG A 325 -26.82 26.82 0.59
CA ARG A 325 -27.20 27.02 1.99
C ARG A 325 -26.52 28.25 2.56
#